data_AF-A0A8H7K2Z4-F1
#
_entry.id   AF-A0A8H7K2Z4-F1
#
_cell.length_a   1.000
_cell.length_b   1.000
_cell.length_c   1.000
_cell.angle_alpha   90.00
_cell.angle_beta   90.00
_cell.angle_gamma   90.00
#
_symmetry.space_group_name_H-M   'P 1'
#
loop_
_entity.id
_entity.type
_entity.pdbx_description
1 polymer ?
#
loop_
_entity_poly.entity_id
_entity_poly.type
_entity_poly.pdbx_seq_one_letter_code
_entity_poly.pdbx_strand_id
1 'polypeptide(L)'
;MIVVGFFVLVLFGVYEIFWAPAPFLKNKFLTDRSVIGTCLQDATYQISYYCWNSYFTSFLQVVCNLTVAEAGYVNSTFQVVSGVLLFGVGYLIRRTGRFKWLYFGAIPLYIFAQGLMIHFRRPNEKIGYIVMCEIFISISGSIFVLCQQLSVLAAVDHQHVAAVLALLFVSASIGGAIGSTISGAIWTNTFLPALLRNLPESAVANATTIYASLPVQLSYPVGSLERIAIQEAYGYAQTRMLAAGTGIMVLCFIWVWMIKNFNVKEMTQTKGMVF
;
A
#
# COMPACT_ATOMS: atom_id res chain seq x y z
N MET A 1 9.35 -1.76 -20.61
CA MET A 1 9.01 -2.71 -19.52
C MET A 1 7.50 -2.83 -19.31
N ILE A 2 6.74 -1.73 -19.15
CA ILE A 2 5.26 -1.77 -18.95
C ILE A 2 4.52 -2.42 -20.14
N VAL A 3 4.85 -2.04 -21.38
CA VAL A 3 4.23 -2.61 -22.60
C VAL A 3 4.48 -4.12 -22.70
N VAL A 4 5.74 -4.53 -22.53
CA VAL A 4 6.13 -5.96 -22.56
C VAL A 4 5.42 -6.73 -21.44
N GLY A 5 5.33 -6.18 -20.22
CA GLY A 5 4.62 -6.81 -19.11
C GLY A 5 3.12 -7.01 -19.39
N PHE A 6 2.45 -6.00 -19.96
CA PHE A 6 1.04 -6.12 -20.35
C PHE A 6 0.85 -7.21 -21.41
N PHE A 7 1.67 -7.23 -22.45
CA PHE A 7 1.59 -8.26 -23.48
C PHE A 7 1.85 -9.67 -22.92
N VAL A 8 2.82 -9.84 -22.03
CA VAL A 8 3.11 -11.13 -21.38
C VAL A 8 1.94 -11.58 -20.52
N LEU A 9 1.30 -10.68 -19.75
CA LEU A 9 0.11 -11.01 -18.95
C LEU A 9 -1.09 -11.42 -19.81
N VAL A 10 -1.33 -10.69 -20.91
CA VAL A 10 -2.41 -11.02 -21.85
C VAL A 10 -2.14 -12.36 -22.54
N LEU A 11 -0.89 -12.59 -22.98
CA LEU A 11 -0.50 -13.80 -23.66
C LEU A 11 -0.53 -15.01 -22.72
N PHE A 12 -0.17 -14.82 -21.45
CA PHE A 12 -0.32 -15.82 -20.38
C PHE A 12 -1.80 -16.16 -20.16
N GLY A 13 -2.68 -15.16 -20.03
CA GLY A 13 -4.13 -15.40 -19.89
C GLY A 13 -4.75 -16.11 -21.09
N VAL A 14 -4.37 -15.73 -22.31
CA VAL A 14 -4.84 -16.40 -23.54
C VAL A 14 -4.32 -17.83 -23.62
N TYR A 15 -3.04 -18.06 -23.31
CA TYR A 15 -2.45 -19.40 -23.30
C TYR A 15 -3.13 -20.31 -22.27
N GLU A 16 -3.43 -19.78 -21.09
CA GLU A 16 -4.03 -20.56 -20.00
C GLU A 16 -5.51 -20.89 -20.23
N ILE A 17 -6.25 -20.03 -20.93
CA ILE A 17 -7.66 -20.25 -21.26
C ILE A 17 -7.83 -21.16 -22.48
N PHE A 18 -7.00 -20.99 -23.52
CA PHE A 18 -7.22 -21.64 -24.82
C PHE A 18 -6.26 -22.80 -25.13
N TRP A 19 -5.04 -22.80 -24.60
CA TRP A 19 -3.98 -23.73 -25.02
C TRP A 19 -3.49 -24.71 -23.95
N ALA A 20 -3.71 -24.46 -22.67
CA ALA A 20 -3.20 -25.31 -21.60
C ALA A 20 -3.96 -26.66 -21.51
N PRO A 21 -3.30 -27.83 -21.70
CA PRO A 21 -3.94 -29.15 -21.57
C PRO A 21 -4.33 -29.48 -20.12
N ALA A 22 -3.60 -28.92 -19.16
CA ALA A 22 -3.92 -28.92 -17.73
C ALA A 22 -3.77 -27.47 -17.23
N PRO A 23 -4.88 -26.70 -17.14
CA PRO A 23 -4.80 -25.29 -16.76
C PRO A 23 -4.28 -25.14 -15.32
N PHE A 24 -3.28 -24.28 -15.15
CA PHE A 24 -2.65 -23.98 -13.86
C PHE A 24 -3.65 -23.32 -12.89
N LEU A 25 -4.56 -22.51 -13.42
CA LEU A 25 -5.77 -22.02 -12.76
C LEU A 25 -7.01 -22.60 -13.44
N LYS A 26 -7.67 -23.60 -12.83
CA LYS A 26 -8.99 -24.04 -13.31
C LYS A 26 -9.94 -22.84 -13.39
N ASN A 27 -10.58 -22.63 -14.54
CA ASN A 27 -11.52 -21.51 -14.82
C ASN A 27 -12.57 -21.26 -13.71
N LYS A 28 -12.93 -22.30 -12.96
CA LYS A 28 -13.85 -22.20 -11.82
C LYS A 28 -13.33 -21.33 -10.67
N PHE A 29 -12.03 -21.32 -10.39
CA PHE A 29 -11.42 -20.53 -9.31
C PHE A 29 -11.16 -19.09 -9.72
N LEU A 30 -10.78 -18.86 -10.98
CA LEU A 30 -10.66 -17.52 -11.57
C LEU A 30 -12.00 -16.77 -11.60
N THR A 31 -13.12 -17.50 -11.66
CA THR A 31 -14.47 -16.93 -11.67
C THR A 31 -15.10 -16.89 -10.27
N ASP A 32 -14.42 -17.40 -9.22
CA ASP A 32 -14.98 -17.30 -7.87
C ASP A 32 -14.89 -15.85 -7.38
N ARG A 33 -16.04 -15.36 -6.96
CA ARG A 33 -16.27 -14.01 -6.42
C ARG A 33 -15.32 -13.70 -5.26
N SER A 34 -14.96 -14.70 -4.46
CA SER A 34 -14.02 -14.53 -3.36
C SER A 34 -12.58 -14.32 -3.83
N VAL A 35 -12.12 -15.04 -4.86
CA VAL A 35 -10.76 -14.89 -5.41
C VAL A 35 -10.63 -13.54 -6.09
N ILE A 36 -11.58 -13.20 -6.97
CA ILE A 36 -11.62 -11.88 -7.64
C ILE A 36 -11.72 -10.75 -6.61
N GLY A 37 -12.65 -10.85 -5.67
CA GLY A 37 -12.85 -9.83 -4.64
C GLY A 37 -11.59 -9.62 -3.79
N THR A 38 -10.87 -10.70 -3.48
CA THR A 38 -9.63 -10.63 -2.70
C THR A 38 -8.48 -10.03 -3.52
N CYS A 39 -8.32 -10.40 -4.79
CA CYS A 39 -7.30 -9.82 -5.66
C CYS A 39 -7.54 -8.33 -5.92
N LEU A 40 -8.80 -7.91 -6.14
CA LEU A 40 -9.15 -6.50 -6.32
C LEU A 40 -8.95 -5.70 -5.03
N GLN A 41 -9.28 -6.29 -3.88
CA GLN A 41 -9.02 -5.67 -2.59
C GLN A 41 -7.51 -5.49 -2.35
N ASP A 42 -6.70 -6.50 -2.66
CA ASP A 42 -5.24 -6.45 -2.54
C ASP A 42 -4.60 -5.42 -3.47
N ALA A 43 -5.01 -5.40 -4.75
CA ALA A 43 -4.60 -4.37 -5.69
C ALA A 43 -4.97 -2.96 -5.18
N THR A 44 -6.19 -2.76 -4.68
CA THR A 44 -6.65 -1.46 -4.15
C THR A 44 -5.83 -1.04 -2.92
N TYR A 45 -5.57 -1.97 -2.01
CA TYR A 45 -4.73 -1.74 -0.83
C TYR A 45 -3.31 -1.32 -1.22
N GLN A 46 -2.69 -2.04 -2.17
CA GLN A 46 -1.35 -1.73 -2.64
C GLN A 46 -1.29 -0.40 -3.39
N ILE A 47 -2.30 -0.06 -4.20
CA ILE A 47 -2.39 1.27 -4.82
C ILE A 47 -2.39 2.34 -3.73
N SER A 48 -3.27 2.23 -2.73
CA SER A 48 -3.36 3.20 -1.64
C SER A 48 -2.04 3.33 -0.86
N TYR A 49 -1.37 2.23 -0.55
CA TYR A 49 -0.12 2.23 0.21
C TYR A 49 1.02 2.90 -0.58
N TYR A 50 1.23 2.50 -1.85
CA TYR A 50 2.31 3.04 -2.68
C TYR A 50 2.08 4.48 -3.16
N CYS A 51 0.83 4.96 -3.15
CA CYS A 51 0.48 6.35 -3.44
C CYS A 51 1.21 7.36 -2.54
N TRP A 52 1.47 7.03 -1.27
CA TRP A 52 2.14 7.95 -0.33
C TRP A 52 3.49 7.41 0.17
N ASN A 53 3.65 6.09 0.32
CA ASN A 53 4.85 5.50 0.89
C ASN A 53 6.12 5.79 0.05
N SER A 54 5.96 5.89 -1.28
CA SER A 54 7.07 6.13 -2.22
C SER A 54 7.91 7.38 -1.90
N TYR A 55 7.27 8.43 -1.37
CA TYR A 55 7.93 9.70 -1.03
C TYR A 55 8.01 9.94 0.49
N PHE A 56 7.59 8.97 1.31
CA PHE A 56 7.46 9.13 2.75
C PHE A 56 8.82 9.29 3.45
N THR A 57 9.81 8.48 3.07
CA THR A 57 11.18 8.57 3.61
C THR A 57 11.84 9.91 3.27
N SER A 58 11.57 10.45 2.06
CA SER A 58 12.04 11.78 1.65
C SER A 58 11.37 12.88 2.46
N PHE A 59 10.06 12.76 2.72
CA PHE A 59 9.32 13.68 3.59
C PHE A 59 9.87 13.69 5.02
N LEU A 60 10.17 12.52 5.60
CA LEU A 60 10.74 12.42 6.95
C LEU A 60 12.11 13.12 7.05
N GLN A 61 12.95 13.01 6.02
CA GLN A 61 14.26 13.66 6.02
C GLN A 61 14.17 15.18 5.80
N VAL A 62 13.25 15.64 4.94
CA VAL A 62 13.16 17.06 4.57
C VAL A 62 12.32 17.86 5.55
N VAL A 63 11.17 17.34 5.96
CA VAL A 63 10.20 18.04 6.81
C VAL A 63 10.46 17.78 8.28
N CYS A 64 10.74 16.54 8.68
CA CYS A 64 11.01 16.20 10.07
C CYS A 64 12.50 16.33 10.45
N ASN A 65 13.37 16.67 9.49
CA ASN A 65 14.82 16.77 9.66
C ASN A 65 15.47 15.51 10.27
N LEU A 66 14.90 14.34 9.97
CA LEU A 66 15.44 13.07 10.42
C LEU A 66 16.65 12.68 9.57
N THR A 67 17.61 11.99 10.18
CA THR A 67 18.70 11.34 9.45
C THR A 67 18.15 10.21 8.57
N VAL A 68 18.92 9.81 7.55
CA VAL A 68 18.57 8.66 6.68
C VAL A 68 18.29 7.40 7.52
N ALA A 69 19.07 7.19 8.58
CA ALA A 69 18.91 6.06 9.49
C ALA A 69 17.59 6.13 10.27
N GLU A 70 17.27 7.28 10.87
CA GLU A 70 16.03 7.46 11.62
C GLU A 70 14.78 7.38 10.75
N ALA A 71 14.82 7.96 9.54
CA ALA A 71 13.74 7.81 8.56
C ALA A 71 13.54 6.33 8.17
N GLY A 72 14.64 5.58 8.05
CA GLY A 72 14.62 4.14 7.85
C GLY A 72 13.99 3.38 9.03
N TYR A 73 14.26 3.78 10.27
CA TYR A 73 13.64 3.18 11.48
C TYR A 73 12.14 3.45 11.54
N VAL A 74 11.70 4.68 11.25
CA VAL A 74 10.27 5.00 11.19
C VAL A 74 9.57 4.15 10.12
N ASN A 75 10.14 4.04 8.92
CA ASN A 75 9.58 3.20 7.87
C ASN A 75 9.58 1.69 8.23
N SER A 76 10.64 1.23 8.91
CA SER A 76 10.75 -0.17 9.38
C SER A 76 9.77 -0.52 10.49
N THR A 77 9.23 0.48 11.20
CA THR A 77 8.20 0.29 12.23
C THR A 77 7.01 -0.49 11.66
N PHE A 78 6.66 -0.25 10.38
CA PHE A 78 5.60 -1.00 9.71
C PHE A 78 5.85 -2.50 9.69
N GLN A 79 7.07 -2.93 9.36
CA GLN A 79 7.41 -4.35 9.27
C GLN A 79 7.44 -5.01 10.65
N VAL A 80 8.00 -4.32 11.65
CA VAL A 80 8.11 -4.85 13.02
C VAL A 80 6.74 -5.00 13.66
N VAL A 81 5.91 -3.95 13.59
CA VAL A 81 4.56 -3.96 14.16
C VAL A 81 3.69 -4.99 13.44
N SER A 82 3.75 -5.03 12.10
CA SER A 82 3.03 -6.05 11.32
C SER A 82 3.44 -7.46 11.73
N GLY A 83 4.74 -7.73 11.88
CA GLY A 83 5.25 -9.05 12.27
C GLY A 83 4.67 -9.56 13.59
N VAL A 84 4.66 -8.71 14.63
CA VAL A 84 4.10 -9.07 15.94
C VAL A 84 2.57 -9.22 15.88
N LEU A 85 1.89 -8.33 15.17
CA LEU A 85 0.44 -8.35 15.08
C LEU A 85 -0.11 -9.52 14.26
N LEU A 86 0.63 -10.01 13.26
CA LEU A 86 0.23 -11.18 12.48
C LEU A 86 -0.01 -12.40 13.38
N PHE A 87 0.79 -12.59 14.44
CA PHE A 87 0.55 -13.65 15.42
C PHE A 87 -0.76 -13.44 16.20
N GLY A 88 -1.01 -12.21 16.64
CA GLY A 88 -2.22 -11.86 17.38
C GLY A 88 -3.49 -11.99 16.55
N VAL A 89 -3.48 -11.44 15.33
CA VAL A 89 -4.59 -11.52 14.37
C VAL A 89 -4.81 -12.96 13.92
N GLY A 90 -3.74 -13.71 13.65
CA GLY A 90 -3.82 -15.13 13.32
C GLY A 90 -4.45 -15.97 14.45
N TYR A 91 -4.06 -15.71 15.71
CA TYR A 91 -4.71 -16.33 16.87
C TYR A 91 -6.18 -15.96 17.00
N LEU A 92 -6.52 -14.68 16.78
CA LEU A 92 -7.89 -14.19 16.83
C LEU A 92 -8.76 -14.87 15.78
N ILE A 93 -8.27 -15.02 14.55
CA ILE A 93 -9.00 -15.70 13.47
C ILE A 93 -9.17 -17.18 13.77
N ARG A 94 -8.16 -17.83 14.35
CA ARG A 94 -8.29 -19.23 14.82
C ARG A 94 -9.40 -19.36 15.86
N ARG A 95 -9.54 -18.40 16.77
CA ARG A 95 -10.59 -18.35 17.80
C ARG A 95 -11.97 -18.03 17.24
N THR A 96 -12.11 -17.06 16.34
CA THR A 96 -13.42 -16.62 15.82
C THR A 96 -13.93 -17.52 14.70
N GLY A 97 -13.04 -18.10 13.89
CA GLY A 97 -13.38 -18.93 12.73
C GLY A 97 -13.92 -18.16 11.53
N ARG A 98 -14.16 -16.85 11.65
CA ARG A 98 -14.65 -15.99 10.57
C ARG A 98 -13.79 -14.74 10.48
N PHE A 99 -13.30 -14.43 9.29
CA PHE A 99 -12.38 -13.31 9.06
C PHE A 99 -13.08 -12.04 8.52
N LYS A 100 -14.28 -12.16 7.94
CA LYS A 100 -14.96 -11.00 7.29
C LYS A 100 -15.22 -9.83 8.25
N TRP A 101 -15.47 -10.11 9.54
CA TRP A 101 -15.66 -9.08 10.56
C TRP A 101 -14.43 -8.23 10.81
N LEU A 102 -13.22 -8.76 10.59
CA LEU A 102 -11.98 -8.02 10.79
C LEU A 102 -11.82 -6.90 9.75
N TYR A 103 -12.31 -7.10 8.53
CA TYR A 103 -12.28 -6.06 7.51
C TYR A 103 -13.14 -4.84 7.89
N PHE A 104 -14.28 -5.05 8.56
CA PHE A 104 -15.13 -3.95 9.02
C PHE A 104 -14.46 -3.08 10.09
N GLY A 105 -13.51 -3.61 10.86
CA GLY A 105 -12.69 -2.82 11.78
C GLY A 105 -11.43 -2.24 11.13
N ALA A 106 -10.78 -3.01 10.25
CA ALA A 106 -9.50 -2.63 9.64
C ALA A 106 -9.63 -1.52 8.60
N ILE A 107 -10.70 -1.51 7.77
CA ILE A 107 -10.88 -0.47 6.75
C ILE A 107 -11.10 0.92 7.37
N PRO A 108 -12.04 1.11 8.32
CA PRO A 108 -12.20 2.41 8.96
C PRO A 108 -10.95 2.85 9.71
N LEU A 109 -10.25 1.92 10.37
CA LEU A 109 -8.99 2.23 11.06
C LEU A 109 -7.91 2.71 10.08
N TYR A 110 -7.82 2.12 8.89
CA TYR A 110 -6.86 2.54 7.86
C TYR A 110 -7.20 3.92 7.29
N ILE A 111 -8.47 4.18 7.00
CA ILE A 111 -8.94 5.48 6.51
C ILE A 111 -8.73 6.55 7.58
N PHE A 112 -9.06 6.23 8.84
CA PHE A 112 -8.82 7.13 9.97
C PHE A 112 -7.33 7.44 10.13
N ALA A 113 -6.46 6.43 10.07
CA ALA A 113 -5.02 6.64 10.20
C ALA A 113 -4.45 7.47 9.04
N GLN A 114 -4.88 7.25 7.79
CA GLN A 114 -4.50 8.12 6.66
C GLN A 114 -5.04 9.54 6.82
N GLY A 115 -6.29 9.71 7.25
CA GLY A 115 -6.87 11.03 7.52
C GLY A 115 -6.14 11.79 8.62
N LEU A 116 -5.71 11.08 9.65
CA LEU A 116 -4.92 11.61 10.75
C LEU A 116 -3.51 11.99 10.27
N MET A 117 -2.91 11.18 9.40
CA MET A 117 -1.62 11.46 8.76
C MET A 117 -1.68 12.69 7.84
N ILE A 118 -2.83 12.97 7.21
CA ILE A 118 -3.06 14.22 6.46
C ILE A 118 -3.06 15.43 7.40
N HIS A 119 -3.70 15.31 8.57
CA HIS A 119 -3.74 16.39 9.55
C HIS A 119 -2.37 16.68 10.15
N PHE A 120 -1.63 15.62 10.51
CA PHE A 120 -0.32 15.71 11.16
C PHE A 120 0.86 15.97 10.21
N ARG A 121 0.58 16.40 8.97
CA ARG A 121 1.60 16.67 7.94
C ARG A 121 2.00 18.15 7.88
N ARG A 122 1.69 18.92 8.92
CA ARG A 122 2.08 20.33 8.99
C ARG A 122 3.56 20.48 9.35
N PRO A 123 4.24 21.52 8.84
CA PRO A 123 5.58 21.85 9.29
C PRO A 123 5.57 22.05 10.82
N ASN A 124 6.55 21.49 11.52
CA ASN A 124 6.78 21.66 12.97
C ASN A 124 5.94 20.77 13.93
N GLU A 125 5.28 19.72 13.45
CA GLU A 125 4.59 18.76 14.33
C GLU A 125 5.51 17.67 14.91
N LYS A 126 5.17 17.19 16.11
CA LYS A 126 5.94 16.16 16.82
C LYS A 126 5.93 14.85 16.03
N ILE A 127 7.12 14.35 15.72
CA ILE A 127 7.37 13.08 15.01
C ILE A 127 6.58 11.91 15.61
N GLY A 128 6.34 11.92 16.93
CA GLY A 128 5.56 10.89 17.63
C GLY A 128 4.15 10.68 17.07
N TYR A 129 3.48 11.73 16.55
CA TYR A 129 2.15 11.57 15.94
C TYR A 129 2.22 10.88 14.58
N ILE A 130 3.28 11.10 13.82
CA ILE A 130 3.52 10.41 12.55
C ILE A 130 3.78 8.92 12.81
N VAL A 131 4.61 8.61 13.82
CA VAL A 131 4.87 7.22 14.23
C VAL A 131 3.59 6.54 14.73
N MET A 132 2.73 7.25 15.47
CA MET A 132 1.42 6.71 15.88
C MET A 132 0.53 6.38 14.68
N CYS A 133 0.48 7.26 13.67
CA CYS A 133 -0.26 6.99 12.44
C CYS A 133 0.29 5.76 11.70
N GLU A 134 1.61 5.63 11.60
CA GLU A 134 2.27 4.44 11.04
C GLU A 134 1.86 3.16 11.78
N ILE A 135 1.82 3.18 13.11
CA ILE A 135 1.39 2.03 13.92
C ILE A 135 -0.05 1.64 13.58
N PHE A 136 -0.98 2.60 13.46
CA PHE A 136 -2.37 2.31 13.09
C PHE A 136 -2.50 1.77 11.66
N ILE A 137 -1.77 2.35 10.70
CA ILE A 137 -1.68 1.85 9.33
C ILE A 137 -1.13 0.42 9.31
N SER A 138 -0.14 0.12 10.14
CA SER A 138 0.48 -1.21 10.28
C SER A 138 -0.50 -2.24 10.86
N ILE A 139 -1.29 -1.85 11.86
CA ILE A 139 -2.34 -2.71 12.43
C ILE A 139 -3.34 -3.10 11.33
N SER A 140 -3.90 -2.11 10.63
CA SER A 140 -4.83 -2.39 9.54
C SER A 140 -4.19 -3.16 8.38
N GLY A 141 -2.97 -2.79 7.98
CA GLY A 141 -2.22 -3.43 6.90
C GLY A 141 -1.95 -4.91 7.16
N SER A 142 -1.53 -5.26 8.37
CA SER A 142 -1.31 -6.66 8.75
C SER A 142 -2.59 -7.50 8.72
N ILE A 143 -3.72 -6.91 9.13
CA ILE A 143 -5.04 -7.56 9.03
C ILE A 143 -5.42 -7.78 7.56
N PHE A 144 -5.19 -6.80 6.68
CA PHE A 144 -5.47 -6.93 5.25
C PHE A 144 -4.71 -8.09 4.62
N VAL A 145 -3.37 -8.07 4.74
CA VAL A 145 -2.50 -9.08 4.11
C VAL A 145 -2.87 -10.49 4.56
N LEU A 146 -3.09 -10.68 5.87
CA LEU A 146 -3.42 -12.00 6.40
C LEU A 146 -4.82 -12.45 6.00
N CYS A 147 -5.82 -11.57 6.04
CA CYS A 147 -7.18 -11.93 5.63
C CYS A 147 -7.27 -12.19 4.11
N GLN A 148 -6.48 -11.51 3.29
CA GLN A 148 -6.42 -11.74 1.85
C GLN A 148 -5.83 -13.12 1.54
N GLN A 149 -4.69 -13.45 2.15
CA GLN A 149 -4.07 -14.78 2.01
C GLN A 149 -5.04 -15.88 2.47
N LEU A 150 -5.68 -15.72 3.62
CA LEU A 150 -6.65 -16.70 4.13
C LEU A 150 -7.90 -16.83 3.24
N SER A 151 -8.42 -15.72 2.70
CA SER A 151 -9.59 -15.73 1.82
C SER A 151 -9.33 -16.51 0.53
N VAL A 152 -8.14 -16.33 -0.06
CA VAL A 152 -7.69 -17.08 -1.23
C VAL A 152 -7.48 -18.56 -0.90
N LEU A 153 -6.80 -18.85 0.20
CA LEU A 153 -6.55 -20.22 0.67
C LEU A 153 -7.86 -20.97 0.97
N ALA A 154 -8.87 -20.28 1.49
CA ALA A 154 -10.17 -20.85 1.80
C ALA A 154 -11.06 -21.07 0.56
N ALA A 155 -10.76 -20.41 -0.56
CA ALA A 155 -11.58 -20.51 -1.76
C ALA A 155 -11.17 -21.66 -2.70
N VAL A 156 -10.00 -22.28 -2.49
CA VAL A 156 -9.42 -23.26 -3.43
C VAL A 156 -8.99 -24.55 -2.76
N ASP A 157 -8.97 -25.62 -3.57
CA ASP A 157 -8.42 -26.92 -3.15
C ASP A 157 -6.90 -26.85 -2.96
N HIS A 158 -6.36 -27.70 -2.08
CA HIS A 158 -4.94 -27.69 -1.68
C HIS A 158 -3.96 -27.75 -2.86
N GLN A 159 -4.34 -28.43 -3.95
CA GLN A 159 -3.54 -28.56 -5.18
C GLN A 159 -3.31 -27.22 -5.91
N HIS A 160 -4.19 -26.22 -5.75
CA HIS A 160 -4.13 -24.95 -6.49
C HIS A 160 -3.73 -23.76 -5.61
N VAL A 161 -3.37 -24.00 -4.34
CA VAL A 161 -3.00 -22.96 -3.37
C VAL A 161 -1.84 -22.10 -3.88
N ALA A 162 -0.78 -22.74 -4.41
CA ALA A 162 0.39 -22.03 -4.92
C ALA A 162 0.02 -21.09 -6.09
N ALA A 163 -0.84 -21.56 -6.99
CA ALA A 163 -1.28 -20.81 -8.16
C ALA A 163 -2.07 -19.55 -7.78
N VAL A 164 -3.02 -19.66 -6.85
CA VAL A 164 -3.86 -18.51 -6.47
C VAL A 164 -3.12 -17.52 -5.56
N LEU A 165 -2.17 -18.00 -4.73
CA LEU A 165 -1.26 -17.09 -4.03
C LEU A 165 -0.36 -16.33 -4.99
N ALA A 166 0.16 -16.98 -6.04
CA ALA A 166 0.92 -16.29 -7.08
C ALA A 166 0.07 -15.20 -7.76
N LEU A 167 -1.20 -15.50 -8.09
CA LEU A 167 -2.14 -14.51 -8.64
C LEU A 167 -2.36 -13.32 -7.69
N LEU A 168 -2.49 -13.58 -6.39
CA LEU A 168 -2.60 -12.54 -5.38
C LEU A 168 -1.35 -11.65 -5.39
N PHE A 169 -0.14 -12.22 -5.33
CA PHE A 169 1.09 -11.44 -5.36
C PHE A 169 1.31 -10.66 -6.68
N VAL A 170 0.87 -11.19 -7.81
CA VAL A 170 0.87 -10.46 -9.08
C VAL A 170 -0.08 -9.28 -9.01
N SER A 171 -1.28 -9.46 -8.44
CA SER A 171 -2.26 -8.38 -8.23
C SER A 171 -1.71 -7.29 -7.31
N ALA A 172 -1.04 -7.66 -6.21
CA ALA A 172 -0.32 -6.74 -5.34
C ALA A 172 0.75 -5.93 -6.09
N SER A 173 1.53 -6.60 -6.95
CA SER A 173 2.62 -5.99 -7.71
C SER A 173 2.09 -4.98 -8.73
N ILE A 174 0.99 -5.32 -9.43
CA ILE A 174 0.29 -4.41 -10.34
C ILE A 174 -0.23 -3.19 -9.56
N GLY A 175 -0.88 -3.41 -8.41
CA GLY A 175 -1.37 -2.34 -7.56
C GLY A 175 -0.26 -1.40 -7.09
N GLY A 176 0.87 -1.96 -6.66
CA GLY A 176 2.03 -1.17 -6.25
C GLY A 176 2.61 -0.31 -7.38
N ALA A 177 2.74 -0.88 -8.59
CA ALA A 177 3.22 -0.14 -9.76
C ALA A 177 2.28 1.03 -10.13
N ILE A 178 0.97 0.81 -10.07
CA ILE A 178 -0.03 1.86 -10.30
C ILE A 178 0.08 2.94 -9.22
N GLY A 179 0.15 2.56 -7.95
CA GLY A 179 0.30 3.50 -6.82
C GLY A 179 1.56 4.37 -6.92
N SER A 180 2.71 3.77 -7.26
CA SER A 180 3.96 4.51 -7.47
C SER A 180 3.90 5.42 -8.70
N THR A 181 3.15 5.05 -9.74
CA THR A 181 2.96 5.93 -10.92
C THR A 181 2.07 7.12 -10.57
N ILE A 182 0.99 6.90 -9.80
CA ILE A 182 0.12 7.97 -9.31
C ILE A 182 0.91 8.93 -8.41
N SER A 183 1.73 8.41 -7.50
CA SER A 183 2.56 9.24 -6.63
C SER A 183 3.57 10.07 -7.43
N GLY A 184 4.25 9.48 -8.42
CA GLY A 184 5.16 10.22 -9.30
C GLY A 184 4.46 11.29 -10.15
N ALA A 185 3.25 11.01 -10.64
CA ALA A 185 2.44 11.98 -11.37
C ALA A 185 1.98 13.14 -10.47
N ILE A 186 1.50 12.86 -9.26
CA ILE A 186 1.13 13.88 -8.29
C ILE A 186 2.35 14.71 -7.91
N TRP A 187 3.50 14.08 -7.64
CA TRP A 187 4.75 14.76 -7.33
C TRP A 187 5.12 15.77 -8.41
N THR A 188 5.18 15.32 -9.67
CA THR A 188 5.56 16.16 -10.81
C THR A 188 4.61 17.35 -11.01
N ASN A 189 3.30 17.14 -10.83
CA ASN A 189 2.30 18.18 -11.06
C ASN A 189 2.05 19.10 -9.87
N THR A 190 2.48 18.75 -8.65
CA THR A 190 2.15 19.51 -7.44
C THR A 190 3.37 20.04 -6.70
N PHE A 191 4.46 19.29 -6.67
CA PHE A 191 5.66 19.68 -5.93
C PHE A 191 6.40 20.81 -6.64
N LEU A 192 6.70 20.69 -7.94
CA LEU A 192 7.42 21.73 -8.69
C LEU A 192 6.66 23.08 -8.72
N PRO A 193 5.35 23.13 -9.00
CA PRO A 193 4.60 24.39 -8.96
C PRO A 193 4.50 25.00 -7.57
N ALA A 194 4.35 24.18 -6.52
CA ALA A 194 4.32 24.67 -5.14
C ALA A 194 5.70 25.20 -4.70
N LEU A 195 6.76 24.52 -5.13
CA LEU A 195 8.14 24.91 -4.90
C LEU A 195 8.42 26.28 -5.53
N LEU A 196 8.06 26.48 -6.79
CA LEU A 196 8.20 27.78 -7.48
C LEU A 196 7.40 28.91 -6.83
N ARG A 197 6.23 28.60 -6.26
CA ARG A 197 5.38 29.60 -5.59
C ARG A 197 5.96 30.04 -4.24
N ASN A 198 6.60 29.13 -3.52
CA ASN A 198 7.05 29.37 -2.15
C ASN A 198 8.52 29.77 -2.07
N LEU A 199 9.32 29.54 -3.11
CA LEU A 199 10.75 29.89 -3.09
C LEU A 199 10.97 31.41 -3.15
N PRO A 200 11.99 31.93 -2.43
CA PRO A 200 12.44 33.31 -2.62
C PRO A 200 13.06 33.50 -4.00
N GLU A 201 12.91 34.70 -4.58
CA GLU A 201 13.39 35.05 -5.94
C GLU A 201 14.87 34.67 -6.18
N SER A 202 15.70 34.76 -5.13
CA SER A 202 17.12 34.39 -5.15
C SER A 202 17.38 32.92 -5.50
N ALA A 203 16.45 32.03 -5.21
CA ALA A 203 16.64 30.58 -5.36
C ALA A 203 15.71 29.95 -6.41
N VAL A 204 14.79 30.72 -7.03
CA VAL A 204 13.89 30.25 -8.09
C VAL A 204 14.66 29.65 -9.27
N ALA A 205 15.83 30.19 -9.60
CA ALA A 205 16.70 29.65 -10.65
C ALA A 205 17.18 28.21 -10.36
N ASN A 206 17.26 27.83 -9.08
CA ASN A 206 17.67 26.49 -8.64
C ASN A 206 16.49 25.52 -8.44
N ALA A 207 15.25 25.94 -8.71
CA ALA A 207 14.05 25.14 -8.41
C ALA A 207 14.05 23.77 -9.09
N THR A 208 14.56 23.65 -10.32
CA THR A 208 14.68 22.37 -11.04
C THR A 208 15.73 21.45 -10.42
N THR A 209 16.86 22.01 -9.97
CA THR A 209 17.92 21.28 -9.26
C THR A 209 17.44 20.80 -7.89
N ILE A 210 16.70 21.64 -7.17
CA ILE A 210 16.04 21.31 -5.90
C ILE A 210 14.99 20.22 -6.13
N TYR A 211 14.18 20.32 -7.19
CA TYR A 211 13.19 19.32 -7.54
C TYR A 211 13.81 17.94 -7.80
N ALA A 212 14.93 17.89 -8.52
CA ALA A 212 15.53 16.65 -8.99
C ALA A 212 16.36 15.90 -7.92
N SER A 213 16.80 16.57 -6.85
CA SER A 213 17.80 16.01 -5.94
C SER A 213 17.46 16.23 -4.46
N LEU A 214 17.18 15.13 -3.76
CA LEU A 214 17.01 15.11 -2.29
C LEU A 214 18.27 15.62 -1.55
N PRO A 215 19.51 15.24 -1.93
CA PRO A 215 20.71 15.83 -1.32
C PRO A 215 20.78 17.36 -1.43
N VAL A 216 20.35 17.93 -2.56
CA VAL A 216 20.31 19.40 -2.76
C VAL A 216 19.24 20.03 -1.87
N GLN A 217 18.11 19.36 -1.67
CA GLN A 217 17.09 19.83 -0.72
C GLN A 217 17.64 19.84 0.72
N LEU A 218 18.43 18.83 1.08
CA LEU A 218 19.05 18.67 2.40
C LEU A 218 20.26 19.59 2.65
N SER A 219 20.92 20.10 1.60
CA SER A 219 22.05 21.03 1.76
C SER A 219 21.64 22.41 2.27
N TYR A 220 20.37 22.81 2.12
CA TYR A 220 19.87 24.06 2.67
C TYR A 220 19.71 23.97 4.19
N PRO A 221 20.22 24.95 4.96
CA PRO A 221 20.19 24.90 6.41
C PRO A 221 18.75 24.95 6.95
N VAL A 222 18.50 24.18 8.01
CA VAL A 222 17.20 24.14 8.69
C VAL A 222 16.83 25.53 9.20
N GLY A 223 15.64 26.01 8.82
CA GLY A 223 15.15 27.35 9.17
C GLY A 223 15.46 28.45 8.15
N SER A 224 16.21 28.16 7.08
CA SER A 224 16.32 29.08 5.93
C SER A 224 14.99 29.23 5.19
N LEU A 225 14.81 30.36 4.50
CA LEU A 225 13.59 30.63 3.71
C LEU A 225 13.42 29.58 2.61
N GLU A 226 14.52 29.15 1.99
CA GLU A 226 14.54 28.08 0.99
C GLU A 226 14.11 26.74 1.60
N ARG A 227 14.62 26.40 2.78
CA ARG A 227 14.25 25.14 3.45
C ARG A 227 12.77 25.14 3.86
N ILE A 228 12.25 26.23 4.40
CA ILE A 228 10.84 26.37 4.77
C ILE A 228 9.96 26.23 3.51
N ALA A 229 10.32 26.90 2.41
CA ALA A 229 9.61 26.79 1.14
C ALA A 229 9.55 25.34 0.62
N ILE A 230 10.68 24.63 0.69
CA ILE A 230 10.75 23.20 0.32
C ILE A 230 9.83 22.37 1.23
N GLN A 231 9.86 22.60 2.54
CA GLN A 231 9.04 21.86 3.51
C GLN A 231 7.53 22.06 3.27
N GLU A 232 7.11 23.29 2.97
CA GLU A 232 5.72 23.59 2.61
C GLU A 232 5.30 22.93 1.30
N ALA A 233 6.18 22.94 0.28
CA ALA A 233 5.93 22.25 -0.98
C ALA A 233 5.77 20.73 -0.78
N TYR A 234 6.59 20.14 0.11
CA TYR A 234 6.47 18.74 0.51
C TYR A 234 5.13 18.45 1.17
N GLY A 235 4.74 19.24 2.18
CA GLY A 235 3.45 19.09 2.86
C GLY A 235 2.28 19.14 1.87
N TYR A 236 2.30 20.11 0.94
CA TYR A 236 1.26 20.29 -0.07
C TYR A 236 1.14 19.13 -1.06
N ALA A 237 2.27 18.57 -1.52
CA ALA A 237 2.28 17.42 -2.42
C ALA A 237 1.82 16.14 -1.70
N GLN A 238 2.38 15.91 -0.51
CA GLN A 238 2.14 14.72 0.30
C GLN A 238 0.71 14.61 0.84
N THR A 239 0.07 15.73 1.19
CA THR A 239 -1.35 15.75 1.57
C THR A 239 -2.25 15.28 0.42
N ARG A 240 -1.94 15.66 -0.83
CA ARG A 240 -2.69 15.20 -2.00
C ARG A 240 -2.48 13.74 -2.33
N MET A 241 -1.25 13.25 -2.18
CA MET A 241 -0.93 11.83 -2.33
C MET A 241 -1.74 10.97 -1.36
N LEU A 242 -1.80 11.37 -0.09
CA LEU A 242 -2.62 10.72 0.92
C LEU A 242 -4.13 10.84 0.62
N ALA A 243 -4.59 12.01 0.16
CA ALA A 243 -6.00 12.18 -0.21
C ALA A 243 -6.40 11.26 -1.37
N ALA A 244 -5.54 11.11 -2.38
CA ALA A 244 -5.74 10.17 -3.47
C ALA A 244 -5.77 8.72 -2.98
N GLY A 245 -4.82 8.32 -2.13
CA GLY A 245 -4.79 6.98 -1.52
C GLY A 245 -6.05 6.69 -0.68
N THR A 246 -6.45 7.66 0.15
CA THR A 246 -7.67 7.56 0.99
C THR A 246 -8.93 7.41 0.15
N GLY A 247 -9.05 8.16 -0.95
CA GLY A 247 -10.18 8.05 -1.87
C GLY A 247 -10.27 6.66 -2.52
N ILE A 248 -9.14 6.09 -2.93
CA ILE A 248 -9.07 4.75 -3.52
C ILE A 248 -9.44 3.68 -2.49
N MET A 249 -9.09 3.87 -1.22
CA MET A 249 -9.41 2.92 -0.14
C MET A 249 -10.92 2.74 0.08
N VAL A 250 -11.77 3.69 -0.34
CA VAL A 250 -13.23 3.53 -0.28
C VAL A 250 -13.71 2.34 -1.12
N LEU A 251 -13.01 2.03 -2.23
CA LEU A 251 -13.34 0.87 -3.06
C LEU A 251 -13.17 -0.46 -2.32
N CYS A 252 -12.31 -0.53 -1.30
CA CYS A 252 -12.15 -1.73 -0.47
C CYS A 252 -13.44 -2.16 0.21
N PHE A 253 -14.36 -1.25 0.55
CA PHE A 253 -15.66 -1.63 1.11
C PHE A 253 -16.49 -2.44 0.10
N ILE A 254 -16.42 -2.10 -1.18
CA ILE A 254 -17.14 -2.79 -2.26
C ILE A 254 -16.54 -4.19 -2.44
N TRP A 255 -15.21 -4.30 -2.45
CA TRP A 255 -14.51 -5.57 -2.64
C TRP A 255 -14.73 -6.54 -1.47
N VAL A 256 -14.74 -6.04 -0.23
CA VAL A 256 -15.04 -6.87 0.96
C VAL A 256 -16.47 -7.43 0.93
N TRP A 257 -17.41 -6.74 0.31
CA TRP A 257 -18.76 -7.27 0.11
C TRP A 257 -18.78 -8.47 -0.84
N MET A 258 -17.95 -8.49 -1.88
CA MET A 258 -17.83 -9.60 -2.82
C MET A 258 -17.20 -10.86 -2.21
N ILE A 259 -16.37 -10.71 -1.17
CA ILE A 259 -15.74 -11.84 -0.48
C ILE A 259 -16.77 -12.63 0.32
N LYS A 260 -16.87 -13.94 0.04
CA LYS A 260 -17.73 -14.85 0.83
C LYS A 260 -17.20 -14.95 2.26
N ASN A 261 -18.12 -15.00 3.22
CA ASN A 261 -17.77 -15.15 4.63
C ASN A 261 -17.46 -16.63 4.93
N PHE A 262 -16.25 -17.10 4.61
CA PHE A 262 -15.87 -18.48 4.88
C PHE A 262 -15.71 -18.72 6.39
N ASN A 263 -16.15 -19.91 6.85
CA ASN A 263 -15.92 -20.39 8.20
C ASN A 263 -14.69 -21.30 8.21
N VAL A 264 -13.54 -20.76 8.60
CA VAL A 264 -12.24 -21.46 8.61
C VAL A 264 -12.25 -22.65 9.57
N LYS A 265 -13.17 -22.71 10.56
CA LYS A 265 -13.29 -23.84 11.50
C LYS A 265 -13.93 -25.08 10.91
N GLU A 266 -14.77 -24.92 9.90
CA GLU A 266 -15.50 -26.03 9.26
C GLU A 266 -14.72 -26.59 8.06
N MET A 267 -13.61 -25.95 7.68
CA MET A 267 -12.77 -26.40 6.59
C MET A 267 -11.97 -27.63 7.02
N THR A 268 -12.28 -28.77 6.42
CA THR A 268 -11.55 -30.02 6.61
C THR A 268 -10.12 -29.86 6.11
N GLN A 269 -9.16 -29.78 7.04
CA GLN A 269 -7.74 -29.90 6.75
C GLN A 269 -7.50 -31.30 6.19
N THR A 270 -7.15 -31.42 4.90
CA THR A 270 -6.81 -32.71 4.29
C THR A 270 -5.65 -33.32 5.05
N LYS A 271 -5.92 -34.39 5.81
CA LYS A 271 -4.90 -35.19 6.49
C LYS A 271 -4.32 -36.18 5.48
N GLY A 272 -3.07 -35.99 5.08
CA GLY A 272 -2.33 -36.93 4.24
C GLY A 272 -1.09 -36.31 3.60
N MET A 273 -0.11 -37.15 3.22
CA MET A 273 0.98 -36.76 2.32
C MET A 273 0.40 -36.59 0.92
N VAL A 274 0.38 -35.36 0.42
CA VAL A 274 -0.11 -35.04 -0.91
C VAL A 274 1.12 -34.87 -1.81
N PHE A 275 1.33 -35.84 -2.69
CA PHE A 275 2.35 -35.79 -3.75
C PHE A 275 1.88 -34.92 -4.92
#